data_AF-A0AA38IDA2-F1
#
_entry.id   AF-A0AA38IDA2-F1
#
_cell.length_a   1.000
_cell.length_b   1.000
_cell.length_c   1.000
_cell.angle_alpha   90.00
_cell.angle_beta   90.00
_cell.angle_gamma   90.00
#
_symmetry.space_group_name_H-M   'P 1'
#
loop_
_entity.id
_entity.type
_entity.pdbx_description
1 polymer ?
#
loop_
_entity_poly.entity_id
_entity_poly.type
_entity_poly.pdbx_seq_one_letter_code
_entity_poly.pdbx_strand_id
1 'polypeptide(L)'
;MAEIELPFAEALRLVPEFDGRNLDLHAFINKCDFAITSVKETVKPSLLKGIITKLSGRALDVIKYREITQWNELKFMLEESFGWKKTISYLQMQLNSCVQSRNEDVRSYSLRLEELQYKLINASCENKTEAESKTIST
;
A
#
# COMPACT_ATOMS: atom_id res chain seq x y z
N MET A 1 9.63 26.97 2.69
CA MET A 1 10.64 25.92 2.47
C MET A 1 10.54 25.53 1.02
N ALA A 2 11.62 25.57 0.24
CA ALA A 2 11.56 25.20 -1.18
C ALA A 2 11.27 23.69 -1.29
N GLU A 3 10.16 23.32 -1.91
CA GLU A 3 9.92 21.94 -2.32
C GLU A 3 11.02 21.56 -3.32
N ILE A 4 11.86 20.60 -2.96
CA ILE A 4 12.89 20.09 -3.85
C ILE A 4 12.16 19.26 -4.90
N GLU A 5 11.95 19.85 -6.07
CA GLU A 5 11.41 19.14 -7.23
C GLU A 5 12.51 18.30 -7.86
N LEU A 6 12.32 16.99 -7.90
CA LEU A 6 13.20 16.06 -8.58
C LEU A 6 12.99 16.13 -10.10
N PRO A 7 14.08 16.08 -10.88
CA PRO A 7 14.00 15.85 -12.32
C PRO A 7 13.33 14.50 -12.62
N PHE A 8 12.65 14.40 -13.78
CA PHE A 8 11.96 13.17 -14.22
C PHE A 8 12.85 11.92 -14.14
N ALA A 9 14.10 12.02 -14.59
CA ALA A 9 15.03 10.89 -14.61
C ALA A 9 15.34 10.36 -13.19
N GLU A 10 15.50 11.24 -12.21
CA GLU A 10 15.76 10.85 -10.82
C GLU A 10 14.51 10.27 -10.18
N ALA A 11 13.33 10.86 -10.43
CA ALA A 11 12.07 10.33 -9.96
C ALA A 11 11.80 8.91 -10.51
N LEU A 12 12.08 8.67 -11.79
CA LEU A 12 11.91 7.35 -12.40
C LEU A 12 12.87 6.29 -11.85
N ARG A 13 14.08 6.68 -11.42
CA ARG A 13 15.06 5.76 -10.80
C ARG A 13 14.61 5.26 -9.42
N LEU A 14 13.79 6.04 -8.72
CA LEU A 14 13.25 5.65 -7.42
C LEU A 14 12.16 4.59 -7.53
N VAL A 15 11.51 4.47 -8.70
CA VAL A 15 10.43 3.53 -8.95
C VAL A 15 11.01 2.11 -9.09
N PRO A 16 10.71 1.20 -8.14
CA PRO A 16 11.15 -0.19 -8.22
C PRO A 16 10.30 -0.98 -9.23
N GLU A 17 10.79 -2.15 -9.63
CA GLU A 17 9.99 -3.10 -10.41
C GLU A 17 9.00 -3.85 -9.52
N PHE A 18 7.82 -4.17 -10.07
CA PHE A 18 6.79 -4.92 -9.36
C PHE A 18 6.11 -5.95 -10.27
N ASP A 19 6.17 -7.21 -9.85
CA ASP A 19 5.63 -8.36 -10.60
C ASP A 19 4.33 -8.93 -9.97
N GLY A 20 3.93 -8.40 -8.82
CA GLY A 20 2.81 -8.91 -8.03
C GLY A 20 3.13 -10.19 -7.24
N ARG A 21 4.39 -10.54 -7.01
CA ARG A 21 4.81 -11.73 -6.21
C ARG A 21 5.94 -11.45 -5.22
N ASN A 22 6.98 -10.72 -5.64
CA ASN A 22 8.28 -10.73 -4.97
C ASN A 22 8.59 -9.46 -4.16
N LEU A 23 7.94 -8.34 -4.44
CA LEU A 23 8.10 -7.10 -3.68
C LEU A 23 6.92 -6.90 -2.72
N ASP A 24 7.19 -6.38 -1.52
CA ASP A 24 6.15 -5.84 -0.65
C ASP A 24 5.42 -4.69 -1.37
N LEU A 25 4.11 -4.86 -1.60
CA LEU A 25 3.27 -3.87 -2.24
C LEU A 25 3.35 -2.52 -1.52
N HIS A 26 3.39 -2.49 -0.19
CA HIS A 26 3.50 -1.24 0.56
C HIS A 26 4.83 -0.53 0.27
N ALA A 27 5.93 -1.28 0.16
CA ALA A 27 7.23 -0.70 -0.19
C ALA A 27 7.25 -0.15 -1.62
N PHE A 28 6.59 -0.83 -2.57
CA PHE A 28 6.39 -0.32 -3.92
C PHE A 28 5.61 1.00 -3.91
N ILE A 29 4.42 1.00 -3.29
CA ILE A 29 3.51 2.15 -3.22
C ILE A 29 4.21 3.35 -2.58
N ASN A 30 4.88 3.16 -1.44
CA ASN A 30 5.55 4.24 -0.72
C ASN A 30 6.65 4.92 -1.57
N LYS A 31 7.42 4.12 -2.34
CA LYS A 31 8.44 4.67 -3.24
C LYS A 31 7.82 5.43 -4.41
N CYS A 32 6.74 4.91 -4.98
CA CYS A 32 6.00 5.58 -6.06
C CYS A 32 5.29 6.86 -5.57
N ASP A 33 4.69 6.84 -4.38
CA ASP A 33 4.08 8.02 -3.72
C ASP A 33 5.13 9.11 -3.53
N PHE A 34 6.32 8.75 -3.03
CA PHE A 34 7.43 9.69 -2.89
C PHE A 34 7.88 10.25 -4.25
N ALA A 35 8.04 9.40 -5.27
CA ALA A 35 8.44 9.85 -6.60
C ALA A 35 7.40 10.80 -7.24
N ILE A 36 6.10 10.51 -7.10
CA ILE A 36 5.00 11.33 -7.62
C ILE A 36 4.87 12.67 -6.88
N THR A 37 5.03 12.68 -5.56
CA THR A 37 4.96 13.90 -4.75
C THR A 37 6.20 14.79 -4.91
N SER A 38 7.33 14.22 -5.31
CA SER A 38 8.59 14.95 -5.51
C SER A 38 8.74 15.56 -6.89
N VAL A 39 7.76 15.49 -7.80
CA VAL A 39 7.84 16.06 -9.16
C VAL A 39 6.75 17.09 -9.42
N LYS A 40 7.01 17.96 -10.41
CA LYS A 40 6.02 18.91 -10.94
C LYS A 40 4.75 18.21 -11.42
N GLU A 41 3.61 18.86 -11.23
CA GLU A 41 2.30 18.39 -11.70
C GLU A 41 2.29 18.05 -13.20
N THR A 42 2.98 18.85 -14.01
CA THR A 42 3.10 18.65 -15.46
C THR A 42 3.84 17.37 -15.85
N VAL A 43 4.69 16.84 -14.96
CA VAL A 43 5.51 15.64 -15.19
C VAL A 43 4.81 14.38 -14.69
N LYS A 44 3.87 14.48 -13.74
CA LYS A 44 3.17 13.33 -13.14
C LYS A 44 2.55 12.36 -14.17
N PRO A 45 1.88 12.81 -15.26
CA PRO A 45 1.35 11.88 -16.26
C PRO A 45 2.43 11.07 -16.97
N SER A 46 3.61 11.68 -17.21
CA SER A 46 4.75 10.98 -17.81
C SER A 46 5.40 10.02 -16.83
N LEU A 47 5.49 10.41 -15.55
CA LEU A 47 5.99 9.54 -14.48
C LEU A 47 5.08 8.34 -14.26
N LEU A 48 3.75 8.52 -14.30
CA LEU A 48 2.78 7.43 -14.24
C LEU A 48 3.00 6.41 -15.36
N LYS A 49 3.20 6.86 -16.60
CA LYS A 49 3.57 5.96 -17.71
C LYS A 49 4.87 5.21 -17.41
N GLY A 50 5.87 5.91 -16.88
CA GLY A 50 7.11 5.29 -16.41
C GLY A 50 6.88 4.21 -15.35
N ILE A 51 6.02 4.46 -14.36
CA ILE A 51 5.65 3.49 -13.32
C ILE A 51 4.96 2.27 -13.94
N ILE A 52 4.03 2.47 -14.89
CA ILE A 52 3.36 1.38 -15.60
C ILE A 52 4.39 0.49 -16.33
N THR A 53 5.44 1.07 -16.92
CA THR A 53 6.51 0.26 -17.57
C THR A 53 7.35 -0.57 -16.60
N LYS A 54 7.31 -0.26 -15.29
CA LYS A 54 7.97 -1.03 -14.22
C LYS A 54 7.12 -2.16 -13.68
N LEU A 55 5.86 -2.27 -14.13
CA LEU A 55 4.99 -3.39 -13.80
C LEU A 55 5.24 -4.56 -14.76
N SER A 56 5.27 -5.77 -14.19
CA SER A 56 5.44 -7.00 -14.95
C SER A 56 4.57 -8.11 -14.37
N GLY A 57 4.54 -9.27 -15.05
CA GLY A 57 3.84 -10.46 -14.55
C GLY A 57 2.40 -10.19 -14.18
N ARG A 58 2.01 -10.60 -12.96
CA ARG A 58 0.62 -10.47 -12.50
C ARG A 58 0.20 -9.01 -12.34
N ALA A 59 1.12 -8.14 -11.95
CA ALA A 59 0.81 -6.72 -11.78
C ALA A 59 0.40 -6.07 -13.11
N LEU A 60 1.08 -6.43 -14.20
CA LEU A 60 0.71 -6.00 -15.54
C LEU A 60 -0.63 -6.59 -16.00
N ASP A 61 -0.90 -7.87 -15.68
CA ASP A 61 -2.17 -8.53 -16.00
C ASP A 61 -3.39 -7.87 -15.38
N VAL A 62 -3.25 -7.27 -14.18
CA VAL A 62 -4.35 -6.55 -13.50
C VAL A 62 -4.77 -5.31 -14.27
N ILE A 63 -3.82 -4.65 -14.93
CA ILE A 63 -4.04 -3.34 -15.55
C ILE A 63 -4.17 -3.38 -17.09
N LYS A 64 -3.88 -4.51 -17.73
CA LYS A 64 -3.74 -4.63 -19.20
C LYS A 64 -4.95 -4.18 -20.03
N TYR A 65 -6.16 -4.21 -19.47
CA TYR A 65 -7.40 -3.84 -20.16
C TYR A 65 -8.03 -2.55 -19.62
N ARG A 66 -7.26 -1.75 -18.86
CA ARG A 66 -7.74 -0.52 -18.24
C ARG A 66 -6.87 0.65 -18.66
N GLU A 67 -7.51 1.77 -18.96
CA GLU A 67 -6.81 3.02 -19.23
C GLU A 67 -6.58 3.75 -17.92
N ILE A 68 -5.34 3.70 -17.41
CA ILE A 68 -4.96 4.34 -16.17
C ILE A 68 -4.45 5.75 -16.45
N THR A 69 -5.15 6.74 -15.91
CA THR A 69 -4.79 8.15 -16.11
C THR A 69 -4.26 8.81 -14.83
N GLN A 70 -4.54 8.22 -13.67
CA GLN A 70 -4.16 8.76 -12.37
C GLN A 70 -3.40 7.73 -11.53
N TRP A 71 -2.41 8.20 -10.77
CA TRP A 71 -1.65 7.33 -9.86
C TRP A 71 -2.55 6.69 -8.80
N ASN A 72 -3.52 7.43 -8.24
CA ASN A 72 -4.44 6.90 -7.24
C ASN A 72 -5.29 5.72 -7.77
N GLU A 73 -5.63 5.74 -9.05
CA GLU A 73 -6.35 4.65 -9.71
C GLU A 73 -5.49 3.38 -9.79
N LEU A 74 -4.23 3.53 -10.20
CA LEU A 74 -3.27 2.43 -10.23
C LEU A 74 -3.03 1.86 -8.83
N LYS A 75 -2.79 2.74 -7.85
CA LYS A 75 -2.58 2.37 -6.45
C LYS A 75 -3.74 1.53 -5.93
N PHE A 76 -4.98 2.00 -6.10
CA PHE A 76 -6.17 1.29 -5.68
C PHE A 76 -6.27 -0.11 -6.30
N MET A 77 -6.01 -0.26 -7.60
CA MET A 77 -6.09 -1.57 -8.26
C MET A 77 -5.01 -2.55 -7.79
N LEU A 78 -3.81 -2.06 -7.52
CA LEU A 78 -2.73 -2.87 -6.97
C LEU A 78 -3.05 -3.30 -5.54
N GLU A 79 -3.63 -2.41 -4.72
CA GLU A 79 -4.12 -2.72 -3.37
C GLU A 79 -5.29 -3.70 -3.39
N GLU A 80 -6.22 -3.56 -4.33
CA GLU A 80 -7.35 -4.47 -4.47
C GLU A 80 -6.92 -5.90 -4.83
N SER A 81 -5.89 -6.02 -5.68
CA SER A 81 -5.43 -7.29 -6.27
C SER A 81 -4.32 -7.97 -5.48
N PHE A 82 -3.39 -7.19 -4.91
CA PHE A 82 -2.19 -7.67 -4.22
C PHE A 82 -2.10 -7.21 -2.77
N GLY A 83 -2.94 -6.26 -2.35
CA GLY A 83 -3.02 -5.87 -0.95
C GLY A 83 -3.42 -7.07 -0.11
N TRP A 84 -2.82 -7.16 1.09
CA TRP A 84 -3.19 -8.19 2.04
C TRP A 84 -4.62 -7.95 2.54
N LYS A 85 -5.60 -8.52 1.82
CA LYS A 85 -6.97 -8.70 2.32
C LYS A 85 -6.99 -9.83 3.35
N LYS A 86 -6.32 -9.63 4.48
CA LYS A 86 -6.62 -10.45 5.65
C LYS A 86 -7.98 -9.99 6.14
N THR A 87 -9.01 -10.82 5.95
CA THR A 87 -10.34 -10.55 6.49
C THR A 87 -10.22 -10.24 7.99
N ILE A 88 -11.07 -9.36 8.52
CA ILE A 88 -11.07 -9.02 9.95
C ILE A 88 -11.05 -10.29 10.81
N SER A 89 -11.82 -11.31 10.43
CA SER A 89 -11.85 -12.62 11.08
C SER A 89 -10.51 -13.34 11.08
N TYR A 90 -9.74 -13.28 9.99
CA TYR A 90 -8.41 -13.86 9.91
C TYR A 90 -7.40 -13.11 10.78
N LEU A 91 -7.47 -11.78 10.82
CA LEU A 91 -6.63 -10.95 11.71
C LEU A 91 -6.95 -11.21 13.18
N GLN A 92 -8.24 -11.30 13.53
CA GLN A 92 -8.71 -11.64 14.88
C GLN A 92 -8.22 -13.02 15.30
N MET A 93 -8.30 -14.01 14.41
CA MET A 93 -7.79 -15.35 14.67
C MET A 93 -6.27 -15.35 14.92
N GLN A 94 -5.49 -14.61 14.12
CA GLN A 94 -4.05 -14.47 14.33
C GLN A 94 -3.71 -13.75 15.63
N LEU A 95 -4.45 -12.69 15.98
CA LEU A 95 -4.25 -11.95 17.22
C LEU A 95 -4.55 -12.84 18.44
N ASN A 96 -5.66 -13.58 18.41
CA ASN A 96 -6.06 -14.47 19.51
C ASN A 96 -5.12 -15.67 19.69
N SER A 97 -4.42 -16.08 18.63
CA SER A 97 -3.41 -17.14 18.66
C SER A 97 -1.99 -16.61 18.82
N CYS A 98 -1.81 -15.29 18.94
CA CYS A 98 -0.51 -14.66 19.08
C CYS A 98 0.04 -14.92 20.49
N VAL A 99 1.06 -15.77 20.58
CA VAL A 99 1.84 -16.00 21.79
C VAL A 99 3.31 -15.80 21.50
N GLN A 100 4.10 -15.45 22.52
CA GLN A 100 5.55 -15.33 22.39
C GLN A 100 6.15 -16.72 22.14
N SER A 101 6.97 -16.84 21.10
CA SER A 101 7.65 -18.10 20.79
C SER A 101 8.85 -18.35 21.72
N ARG A 102 9.24 -19.62 21.91
CA ARG A 102 10.36 -20.00 22.81
C ARG A 102 11.70 -19.30 22.49
N ASN A 103 11.91 -18.90 21.25
CA ASN A 103 13.14 -18.26 20.77
C ASN A 103 12.90 -16.81 20.30
N GLU A 104 11.78 -16.21 20.66
CA GLU A 104 11.43 -14.82 20.30
C GLU A 104 11.67 -13.92 21.52
N ASP A 105 12.41 -12.83 21.34
CA ASP A 105 12.58 -11.85 22.41
C ASP A 105 11.30 -10.99 22.57
N VAL A 106 11.18 -10.35 23.73
CA VAL A 106 9.98 -9.57 24.09
C VAL A 106 9.73 -8.43 23.11
N ARG A 107 10.77 -7.76 22.59
CA ARG A 107 10.59 -6.65 21.64
C ARG A 107 10.07 -7.16 20.30
N SER A 108 10.65 -8.24 19.78
CA SER A 108 10.17 -8.85 18.54
C SER A 108 8.72 -9.32 18.65
N TYR A 109 8.35 -9.91 19.78
CA TYR A 109 6.96 -10.27 20.07
C TYR A 109 6.03 -9.06 20.13
N SER A 110 6.42 -8.00 20.85
CA SER A 110 5.63 -6.77 20.95
C SER A 110 5.41 -6.11 19.59
N LEU A 111 6.45 -6.00 18.75
CA LEU A 111 6.33 -5.42 17.40
C LEU A 111 5.37 -6.23 16.53
N ARG A 112 5.41 -7.57 16.61
CA ARG A 112 4.49 -8.45 15.88
C ARG A 112 3.04 -8.30 16.36
N LEU A 113 2.84 -8.15 17.67
CA LEU A 113 1.52 -7.93 18.25
C LEU A 113 0.96 -6.56 17.84
N GLU A 114 1.77 -5.51 17.89
CA GLU A 114 1.40 -4.16 17.43
C GLU A 114 1.05 -4.15 15.94
N GLU A 115 1.82 -4.84 15.10
CA GLU A 115 1.56 -4.97 13.67
C GLU A 115 0.20 -5.65 13.41
N LEU A 116 -0.12 -6.73 14.13
CA LEU A 116 -1.43 -7.41 14.02
C LEU A 116 -2.57 -6.50 14.49
N GLN A 117 -2.37 -5.77 15.59
CA GLN A 117 -3.36 -4.84 16.12
C GLN A 117 -3.63 -3.68 15.16
N TYR A 118 -2.58 -3.06 14.62
CA TYR A 118 -2.68 -1.97 13.64
C TYR A 118 -3.45 -2.41 12.39
N LYS A 119 -3.12 -3.58 11.83
CA LYS A 119 -3.83 -4.14 10.67
C LYS A 119 -5.31 -4.38 10.94
N LEU A 120 -5.65 -4.88 12.14
CA LEU A 120 -7.02 -5.16 12.53
C LEU A 120 -7.85 -3.89 12.71
N ILE A 121 -7.26 -2.85 13.31
CA ILE A 121 -7.89 -1.54 13.46
C ILE A 121 -8.18 -0.95 12.07
N ASN A 122 -7.18 -0.91 11.18
CA ASN A 122 -7.36 -0.37 9.83
C ASN A 122 -8.45 -1.12 9.05
N ALA A 123 -8.41 -2.45 9.03
CA ALA A 123 -9.42 -3.28 8.36
C ALA A 123 -10.84 -3.08 8.95
N SER A 124 -10.95 -2.80 10.26
CA SER A 124 -12.23 -2.53 10.93
C SER A 124 -12.78 -1.13 10.69
N CYS A 125 -11.92 -0.19 10.26
CA CYS A 125 -12.28 1.20 9.95
C CYS A 125 -12.53 1.44 8.46
N GLU A 126 -11.93 0.65 7.56
CA GLU A 126 -12.12 0.77 6.09
C GLU A 126 -13.57 0.58 5.62
N ASN A 127 -14.43 -0.08 6.41
CA ASN A 127 -15.85 -0.32 6.06
C ASN A 127 -16.84 0.62 6.74
N LYS A 128 -16.39 1.59 7.55
CA LYS A 128 -17.30 2.52 8.24
C LYS A 128 -17.44 3.79 7.43
N THR A 129 -18.37 3.80 6.48
CA THR A 129 -18.94 5.04 5.96
C THR A 129 -19.52 5.86 7.12
N GLU A 130 -19.31 7.19 7.10
CA GLU A 130 -19.72 8.16 8.14
C GLU A 130 -21.15 8.03 8.69
N ALA A 131 -22.03 7.32 8.00
CA ALA A 131 -23.40 7.04 8.42
C ALA A 131 -23.51 6.24 9.74
N GLU A 132 -22.53 5.40 10.08
CA GLU A 132 -22.59 4.56 11.29
C GLU A 132 -22.00 5.22 12.54
N SER A 133 -21.32 6.37 12.40
CA SER A 133 -20.65 7.04 13.54
C SER A 133 -21.60 7.85 14.44
N LYS A 134 -22.91 7.91 14.14
CA LYS A 134 -23.87 8.73 14.92
C LYS A 134 -24.84 7.96 15.83
N THR A 135 -24.78 6.64 15.91
CA THR A 135 -25.78 5.90 16.71
C THR A 135 -25.31 5.50 18.11
N ILE A 136 -24.05 5.77 18.51
CA ILE A 136 -23.59 5.50 19.88
C ILE A 136 -23.49 6.81 20.68
N SER A 137 -24.62 7.48 20.81
CA SER A 137 -24.90 8.43 21.90
C SER A 137 -26.40 8.40 22.13
N THR A 138 -26.85 7.45 22.94
CA THR A 138 -28.15 7.48 23.62
C THR A 138 -27.93 7.05 25.06
#